data_AF-A0A845DK60-F1
#
_entry.id   AF-A0A845DK60-F1
#
_cell.length_a   1.000
_cell.length_b   1.000
_cell.length_c   1.000
_cell.angle_alpha   90.00
_cell.angle_beta   90.00
_cell.angle_gamma   90.00
#
_symmetry.space_group_name_H-M   'P 1'
#
loop_
_entity.id
_entity.type
_entity.pdbx_description
1 polymer ?
#
loop_
_entity_poly.entity_id
_entity_poly.type
_entity_poly.pdbx_seq_one_letter_code
_entity_poly.pdbx_strand_id
1 'polypeptide(L)'
;MKANSDTVANAYQLRVGESVLLLDEALTQEEDGITREVQSCTKTPFVMEPDPDKLWEYCGPGMSKRIHLYGTALYDDLAGKYRMWYFGRMGPHWRVPDGNYQIPGLYVPRTDDRPFHCNGVTADRYGRTFVDNDRGDLTLYAESDDGINWTKPELGIFTFNGSSANNIIWDLHGASVFIDRDEEDKDQRYKAIGFCRRYRSIFLLTSPDGIHWNDNVTVNLPEQGRTHNCLEPVVKRSNEGTFNVTWDPVDSIYRAYSLQRFDDSEKRRVICYSESPSLAGPWKDSYPILEPGNWDDEIARRRYGALRAEFHNMSAFRYGGLHIGLLGVLYVTAEQIPGEKNQIPCDGPIDGQFVYSRDGINWQHADRARTVALPRGAGDAFDRGMIIGTAKEPIIEGDEIHWYYTGCEHTHGEVDMEKRVKRLGRATWQRDRFVALAAAGEAMVATKPLLLPAGVRALEVNADAAGGQLHVELCRPDGRVLDGFARADCIPLQTDDLHWQVRWQIQELPIEGSVQLRFYLNRSKLYSFTFRS
;
A
#
# COMPACT_ATOMS: atom_id res chain seq x y z
N MET A 1 -1.07 -51.65 -8.21
CA MET A 1 -1.89 -50.44 -8.00
C MET A 1 -1.88 -50.08 -6.51
N LYS A 2 -0.90 -49.28 -6.11
CA LYS A 2 -0.92 -48.47 -4.89
C LYS A 2 -0.16 -47.21 -5.28
N ALA A 3 -0.87 -46.25 -5.87
CA ALA A 3 -0.33 -44.91 -6.03
C ALA A 3 -0.22 -44.29 -4.63
N ASN A 4 0.91 -43.66 -4.34
CA ASN A 4 1.23 -43.00 -3.09
C ASN A 4 0.10 -42.08 -2.65
N SER A 5 -0.54 -42.39 -1.51
CA SER A 5 -1.49 -41.52 -0.83
C SER A 5 -0.87 -40.21 -0.32
N ASP A 6 0.47 -40.15 -0.26
CA ASP A 6 1.19 -39.02 0.33
C ASP A 6 1.40 -37.85 -0.65
N THR A 7 1.24 -38.07 -1.96
CA THR A 7 1.42 -37.00 -2.98
C THR A 7 0.16 -36.16 -3.19
N VAL A 8 -1.02 -36.68 -2.83
CA VAL A 8 -2.31 -35.96 -2.94
C VAL A 8 -2.52 -35.02 -1.75
N ALA A 9 -1.92 -35.32 -0.58
CA ALA A 9 -2.07 -34.53 0.65
C ALA A 9 -1.37 -33.15 0.62
N ASN A 10 -0.51 -32.88 -0.38
CA ASN A 10 0.27 -31.64 -0.47
C ASN A 10 -0.06 -30.79 -1.73
N ALA A 11 -1.17 -31.06 -2.42
CA ALA A 11 -1.53 -30.29 -3.60
C ALA A 11 -2.01 -28.88 -3.21
N TYR A 12 -1.45 -27.85 -3.84
CA TYR A 12 -1.88 -26.47 -3.61
C TYR A 12 -3.27 -26.25 -4.19
N GLN A 13 -4.21 -25.75 -3.38
CA GLN A 13 -5.57 -25.46 -3.82
C GLN A 13 -5.63 -24.11 -4.54
N LEU A 14 -6.17 -24.13 -5.76
CA LEU A 14 -6.38 -22.95 -6.57
C LEU A 14 -7.87 -22.58 -6.61
N ARG A 15 -8.17 -21.33 -6.96
CA ARG A 15 -9.54 -20.88 -7.30
C ARG A 15 -9.60 -20.58 -8.80
N VAL A 16 -10.73 -20.91 -9.44
CA VAL A 16 -10.96 -20.54 -10.84
C VAL A 16 -10.88 -19.02 -10.99
N GLY A 17 -10.14 -18.56 -12.00
CA GLY A 17 -10.01 -17.14 -12.33
C GLY A 17 -9.09 -16.34 -11.40
N GLU A 18 -8.53 -16.97 -10.37
CA GLU A 18 -7.52 -16.35 -9.51
C GLU A 18 -6.13 -16.51 -10.12
N SER A 19 -5.45 -15.38 -10.32
CA SER A 19 -4.09 -15.36 -10.85
C SER A 19 -3.08 -15.82 -9.81
N VAL A 20 -2.23 -16.76 -10.22
CA VAL A 20 -1.15 -17.31 -9.41
C VAL A 20 0.14 -16.57 -9.73
N LEU A 21 0.58 -15.73 -8.80
CA LEU A 21 1.87 -15.05 -8.90
C LEU A 21 3.01 -16.01 -8.56
N LEU A 22 4.08 -15.98 -9.36
CA LEU A 22 5.29 -16.79 -9.18
C LEU A 22 6.40 -16.03 -8.46
N LEU A 23 5.99 -15.21 -7.49
CA LEU A 23 6.88 -14.26 -6.82
C LEU A 23 7.72 -14.92 -5.72
N ASP A 24 7.26 -16.05 -5.17
CA ASP A 24 7.99 -16.86 -4.20
C ASP A 24 8.26 -18.29 -4.69
N GLU A 25 9.05 -19.04 -3.94
CA GLU A 25 9.41 -20.43 -4.28
C GLU A 25 8.39 -21.46 -3.76
N ALA A 26 7.32 -21.02 -3.08
CA ALA A 26 6.44 -21.97 -2.39
C ALA A 26 5.66 -22.86 -3.36
N LEU A 27 5.41 -22.38 -4.57
CA LEU A 27 4.81 -23.16 -5.66
C LEU A 27 5.82 -23.74 -6.63
N THR A 28 7.11 -23.44 -6.50
CA THR A 28 8.16 -23.98 -7.35
C THR A 28 8.65 -25.32 -6.79
N GLN A 29 8.64 -26.35 -7.62
CA GLN A 29 9.21 -27.66 -7.34
C GLN A 29 10.66 -27.78 -7.83
N GLU A 30 10.94 -27.18 -8.99
CA GLU A 30 12.24 -27.20 -9.65
C GLU A 30 12.37 -25.93 -10.49
N GLU A 31 13.56 -25.32 -10.49
CA GLU A 31 13.90 -24.23 -11.40
C GLU A 31 15.36 -24.38 -11.86
N ASP A 32 15.61 -24.12 -13.13
CA ASP A 32 16.93 -24.13 -13.75
C ASP A 32 17.07 -22.96 -14.74
N GLY A 33 18.17 -22.21 -14.66
CA GLY A 33 18.43 -21.08 -15.56
C GLY A 33 17.56 -19.84 -15.36
N ILE A 34 16.89 -19.70 -14.20
CA ILE A 34 15.94 -18.61 -13.93
C ILE A 34 16.55 -17.53 -13.05
N THR A 35 16.23 -16.27 -13.35
CA THR A 35 16.49 -15.11 -12.48
C THR A 35 15.19 -14.38 -12.18
N ARG A 36 15.00 -13.98 -10.92
CA ARG A 36 13.86 -13.15 -10.51
C ARG A 36 14.16 -11.68 -10.83
N GLU A 37 13.31 -11.05 -11.65
CA GLU A 37 13.45 -9.64 -12.04
C GLU A 37 12.27 -8.81 -11.54
N VAL A 38 12.51 -7.90 -10.61
CA VAL A 38 11.52 -6.91 -10.17
C VAL A 38 11.21 -5.94 -11.31
N GLN A 39 9.92 -5.75 -11.61
CA GLN A 39 9.48 -4.85 -12.67
C GLN A 39 9.26 -3.44 -12.14
N SER A 40 9.79 -2.45 -12.86
CA SER A 40 9.53 -1.05 -12.55
C SER A 40 8.19 -0.59 -13.13
N CYS A 41 7.52 0.33 -12.43
CA CYS A 41 6.34 1.01 -12.97
C CYS A 41 6.68 2.01 -14.08
N THR A 42 5.67 2.36 -14.86
CA THR A 42 5.61 3.67 -15.53
C THR A 42 5.01 4.72 -14.58
N LYS A 43 5.40 5.99 -14.72
CA LYS A 43 4.92 7.08 -13.85
C LYS A 43 4.31 8.20 -14.69
N THR A 44 3.21 8.75 -14.20
CA THR A 44 2.71 10.06 -14.67
C THR A 44 3.45 11.18 -13.91
N PRO A 45 3.84 12.30 -14.54
CA PRO A 45 4.64 13.35 -13.91
C PRO A 45 4.10 13.81 -12.55
N PHE A 46 2.83 14.16 -12.43
CA PHE A 46 2.10 14.21 -11.16
C PHE A 46 0.61 14.29 -11.49
N VAL A 47 -0.26 13.91 -10.55
CA VAL A 47 -1.73 13.99 -10.68
C VAL A 47 -2.34 15.09 -9.82
N MET A 48 -1.60 15.55 -8.81
CA MET A 48 -2.05 16.63 -7.92
C MET A 48 -0.86 17.35 -7.30
N GLU A 49 -0.95 18.67 -7.16
CA GLU A 49 0.03 19.50 -6.45
C GLU A 49 -0.65 20.50 -5.50
N PRO A 50 0.08 21.08 -4.54
CA PRO A 50 -0.45 22.16 -3.70
C PRO A 50 -0.87 23.36 -4.55
N ASP A 51 -2.09 23.84 -4.35
CA ASP A 51 -2.68 24.94 -5.09
C ASP A 51 -2.42 26.28 -4.39
N PRO A 52 -1.78 27.27 -5.04
CA PRO A 52 -1.45 28.57 -4.44
C PRO A 52 -2.58 29.28 -3.71
N ASP A 53 -3.83 29.08 -4.15
CA ASP A 53 -5.01 29.72 -3.57
C ASP A 53 -5.59 28.92 -2.37
N LYS A 54 -5.10 27.70 -2.15
CA LYS A 54 -5.55 26.79 -1.08
C LYS A 54 -4.55 26.78 0.07
N LEU A 55 -4.55 27.85 0.87
CA LEU A 55 -3.60 28.09 1.97
C LEU A 55 -3.49 26.94 3.00
N TRP A 56 -4.50 26.08 3.14
CA TRP A 56 -4.47 24.90 4.01
C TRP A 56 -3.52 23.79 3.52
N GLU A 57 -3.06 23.85 2.27
CA GLU A 57 -2.02 22.95 1.72
C GLU A 57 -0.59 23.49 1.99
N TYR A 58 -0.49 24.62 2.71
CA TYR A 58 0.73 25.34 3.02
C TYR A 58 0.94 25.32 4.52
N CYS A 59 2.14 24.96 4.96
CA CYS A 59 2.46 24.91 6.38
C CYS A 59 2.55 26.31 7.04
N GLY A 60 2.05 27.37 6.40
CA GLY A 60 2.15 28.78 6.82
C GLY A 60 3.03 29.63 5.88
N PRO A 61 3.07 30.96 6.09
CA PRO A 61 3.98 31.85 5.36
C PRO A 61 5.45 31.44 5.57
N GLY A 62 6.24 31.42 4.48
CA GLY A 62 7.66 31.03 4.54
C GLY A 62 7.87 29.56 4.93
N MET A 63 6.92 28.68 4.62
CA MET A 63 7.02 27.25 4.93
C MET A 63 6.72 26.41 3.68
N SER A 64 7.04 25.12 3.79
CA SER A 64 6.81 24.14 2.74
C SER A 64 5.36 24.03 2.26
N LYS A 65 5.21 23.63 1.00
CA LYS A 65 3.92 23.35 0.33
C LYS A 65 3.73 21.84 0.29
N ARG A 66 2.78 21.30 1.03
CA ARG A 66 2.75 19.84 1.28
C ARG A 66 1.34 19.28 1.26
N ILE A 67 1.06 18.53 0.21
CA ILE A 67 0.02 17.52 0.19
C ILE A 67 0.67 16.14 0.29
N HIS A 68 0.00 15.21 0.96
CA HIS A 68 0.51 13.88 1.26
C HIS A 68 -0.57 12.82 1.06
N LEU A 69 -0.13 11.63 0.66
CA LEU A 69 -0.95 10.44 0.58
C LEU A 69 -0.37 9.33 1.46
N TYR A 70 -0.80 9.32 2.72
CA TYR A 70 -0.84 8.13 3.60
C TYR A 70 -2.30 7.69 3.77
N GLY A 71 -3.07 7.81 2.70
CA GLY A 71 -4.53 7.73 2.75
C GLY A 71 -5.06 6.75 1.73
N THR A 72 -6.22 7.09 1.17
CA THR A 72 -6.95 6.20 0.29
C THR A 72 -7.20 6.89 -1.04
N ALA A 73 -6.98 6.17 -2.13
CA ALA A 73 -7.50 6.48 -3.44
C ALA A 73 -8.22 5.22 -3.94
N LEU A 74 -9.48 5.33 -4.33
CA LEU A 74 -10.26 4.21 -4.86
C LEU A 74 -11.26 4.71 -5.90
N TYR A 75 -11.77 3.80 -6.72
CA TYR A 75 -12.97 4.04 -7.51
C TYR A 75 -14.20 3.71 -6.66
N ASP A 76 -15.06 4.69 -6.47
CA ASP A 76 -16.31 4.58 -5.74
C ASP A 76 -17.45 4.42 -6.75
N ASP A 77 -17.96 3.20 -6.86
CA ASP A 77 -19.08 2.84 -7.74
C ASP A 77 -20.41 3.47 -7.32
N LEU A 78 -20.58 3.82 -6.05
CA LEU A 78 -21.78 4.51 -5.56
C LEU A 78 -21.79 5.98 -5.97
N ALA A 79 -20.60 6.60 -6.04
CA ALA A 79 -20.43 7.97 -6.52
C ALA A 79 -20.20 8.05 -8.04
N GLY A 80 -19.80 6.94 -8.68
CA GLY A 80 -19.39 6.89 -10.09
C GLY A 80 -18.11 7.68 -10.38
N LYS A 81 -17.19 7.78 -9.41
CA LYS A 81 -15.96 8.58 -9.51
C LYS A 81 -14.78 7.93 -8.80
N TYR A 82 -13.58 8.28 -9.23
CA TYR A 82 -12.38 8.10 -8.41
C TYR A 82 -12.37 9.16 -7.31
N ARG A 83 -12.03 8.72 -6.09
CA ARG A 83 -12.06 9.56 -4.89
C ARG A 83 -10.77 9.40 -4.12
N MET A 84 -10.25 10.50 -3.58
CA MET A 84 -9.01 10.53 -2.84
C MET A 84 -9.15 11.30 -1.54
N TRP A 85 -8.75 10.66 -0.45
CA TRP A 85 -8.62 11.22 0.89
C TRP A 85 -7.14 11.40 1.18
N TYR A 86 -6.64 12.59 0.86
CA TYR A 86 -5.26 12.99 1.08
C TYR A 86 -5.19 13.90 2.31
N PHE A 87 -4.00 14.36 2.70
CA PHE A 87 -3.90 15.33 3.78
C PHE A 87 -2.93 16.47 3.51
N GLY A 88 -3.27 17.63 4.05
CA GLY A 88 -2.43 18.82 4.13
C GLY A 88 -1.80 18.94 5.51
N ARG A 89 -0.52 19.30 5.57
CA ARG A 89 0.17 19.47 6.85
C ARG A 89 0.08 20.90 7.35
N MET A 90 -0.43 21.07 8.58
CA MET A 90 -0.33 22.35 9.27
C MET A 90 1.03 22.49 9.93
N GLY A 91 1.70 23.64 9.70
CA GLY A 91 3.03 23.89 10.22
C GLY A 91 3.04 24.03 11.76
N PRO A 92 4.22 23.94 12.38
CA PRO A 92 4.36 24.15 13.82
C PRO A 92 4.03 25.60 14.18
N HIS A 93 2.95 25.81 14.93
CA HIS A 93 2.44 27.13 15.30
C HIS A 93 3.43 27.95 16.15
N TRP A 94 4.33 27.31 16.90
CA TRP A 94 5.36 28.00 17.69
C TRP A 94 6.41 28.72 16.85
N ARG A 95 6.50 28.42 15.54
CA ARG A 95 7.42 29.13 14.62
C ARG A 95 6.82 30.36 13.98
N VAL A 96 5.49 30.49 13.99
CA VAL A 96 4.80 31.62 13.34
C VAL A 96 3.65 32.10 14.26
N PRO A 97 3.96 32.85 15.33
CA PRO A 97 2.95 33.32 16.29
C PRO A 97 1.78 34.09 15.65
N ASP A 98 2.08 34.86 14.59
CA ASP A 98 1.10 35.65 13.82
C ASP A 98 0.47 34.88 12.63
N GLY A 99 0.94 33.67 12.33
CA GLY A 99 0.51 32.83 11.20
C GLY A 99 -0.57 31.80 11.56
N ASN A 100 -1.29 32.06 12.64
CA ASN A 100 -2.21 31.12 13.23
C ASN A 100 -3.53 31.03 12.44
N TYR A 101 -3.60 30.09 11.49
CA TYR A 101 -4.86 29.66 10.85
C TYR A 101 -5.94 29.29 11.89
N GLN A 102 -7.19 29.69 11.65
CA GLN A 102 -8.35 29.38 12.48
C GLN A 102 -9.24 28.36 11.77
N ILE A 103 -9.56 27.25 12.46
CA ILE A 103 -10.46 26.21 11.94
C ILE A 103 -11.43 25.77 13.05
N PRO A 104 -12.51 26.53 13.31
CA PRO A 104 -13.49 26.19 14.35
C PRO A 104 -14.13 24.81 14.13
N GLY A 105 -14.41 24.11 15.22
CA GLY A 105 -15.13 22.83 15.21
C GLY A 105 -14.44 21.62 14.55
N LEU A 106 -13.20 21.74 14.05
CA LEU A 106 -12.54 20.64 13.31
C LEU A 106 -12.04 19.49 14.20
N TYR A 107 -11.63 19.80 15.42
CA TYR A 107 -10.86 18.85 16.23
C TYR A 107 -11.73 17.72 16.74
N VAL A 108 -11.21 16.49 16.82
CA VAL A 108 -11.85 15.39 17.55
C VAL A 108 -11.84 15.73 19.04
N PRO A 109 -12.83 15.35 19.87
CA PRO A 109 -14.23 15.41 19.47
C PRO A 109 -14.57 16.82 19.02
N ARG A 110 -15.52 16.98 18.10
CA ARG A 110 -15.88 18.30 17.59
C ARG A 110 -16.39 19.22 18.70
N THR A 111 -15.57 20.19 19.11
CA THR A 111 -15.94 21.23 20.09
C THR A 111 -15.40 22.59 19.70
N ASP A 112 -16.22 23.62 19.87
CA ASP A 112 -15.78 25.03 19.85
C ASP A 112 -15.25 25.50 21.21
N ASP A 113 -15.42 24.68 22.25
CA ASP A 113 -14.96 24.97 23.60
C ASP A 113 -13.42 24.96 23.67
N ARG A 114 -12.84 25.98 24.33
CA ARG A 114 -11.38 26.01 24.56
C ARG A 114 -11.00 24.94 25.58
N PRO A 115 -9.92 24.20 25.34
CA PRO A 115 -9.52 23.12 26.24
C PRO A 115 -8.92 23.62 27.56
N PHE A 116 -8.91 22.73 28.56
CA PHE A 116 -8.38 23.02 29.89
C PHE A 116 -6.90 22.66 29.99
N HIS A 117 -6.05 23.58 30.46
CA HIS A 117 -4.61 23.37 30.60
C HIS A 117 -4.24 22.53 31.84
N CYS A 118 -3.39 21.52 31.69
CA CYS A 118 -2.71 20.82 32.78
C CYS A 118 -1.28 20.43 32.38
N ASN A 119 -0.24 21.03 32.98
CA ASN A 119 1.17 20.69 32.75
C ASN A 119 1.64 20.70 31.27
N GLY A 120 1.17 21.64 30.44
CA GLY A 120 1.54 21.71 29.02
C GLY A 120 0.83 20.71 28.11
N VAL A 121 -0.13 19.98 28.67
CA VAL A 121 -1.01 19.03 28.00
C VAL A 121 -2.46 19.47 28.27
N THR A 122 -3.33 19.37 27.28
CA THR A 122 -4.73 19.82 27.39
C THR A 122 -5.67 18.62 27.48
N ALA A 123 -6.82 18.81 28.13
CA ALA A 123 -7.91 17.84 28.13
C ALA A 123 -9.16 18.43 27.47
N ASP A 124 -9.85 17.61 26.69
CA ASP A 124 -11.16 17.95 26.15
C ASP A 124 -12.26 17.82 27.23
N ARG A 125 -13.50 18.18 26.88
CA ARG A 125 -14.64 18.08 27.81
C ARG A 125 -14.99 16.64 28.25
N TYR A 126 -14.38 15.64 27.63
CA TYR A 126 -14.56 14.21 27.93
C TYR A 126 -13.37 13.64 28.72
N GLY A 127 -12.38 14.47 29.07
CA GLY A 127 -11.19 14.05 29.84
C GLY A 127 -10.09 13.38 29.00
N ARG A 128 -10.17 13.42 27.66
CA ARG A 128 -9.11 12.91 26.79
C ARG A 128 -8.00 13.94 26.65
N THR A 129 -6.79 13.44 26.86
CA THR A 129 -5.54 14.18 26.77
C THR A 129 -5.15 14.47 25.32
N PHE A 130 -4.67 15.67 25.04
CA PHE A 130 -4.14 16.03 23.73
C PHE A 130 -3.02 17.09 23.81
N VAL A 131 -2.29 17.24 22.71
CA VAL A 131 -1.18 18.19 22.57
C VAL A 131 -1.72 19.53 22.07
N ASP A 132 -1.81 20.54 22.94
CA ASP A 132 -2.37 21.88 22.62
C ASP A 132 -1.67 22.56 21.43
N ASN A 133 -0.39 22.24 21.33
CA ASN A 133 0.57 22.83 20.43
C ASN A 133 0.64 22.11 19.05
N ASP A 134 -0.27 21.19 18.77
CA ASP A 134 -0.33 20.46 17.52
C ASP A 134 -1.61 20.81 16.76
N ARG A 135 -1.46 21.45 15.59
CA ARG A 135 -2.59 21.87 14.74
C ARG A 135 -3.17 20.76 13.89
N GLY A 136 -2.66 19.54 14.05
CA GLY A 136 -3.15 18.37 13.33
C GLY A 136 -2.65 18.30 11.89
N ASP A 137 -3.15 17.29 11.19
CA ASP A 137 -2.98 17.14 9.74
C ASP A 137 -4.40 17.12 9.15
N LEU A 138 -4.67 18.00 8.19
CA LEU A 138 -6.02 18.18 7.64
C LEU A 138 -6.31 17.09 6.64
N THR A 139 -7.32 16.26 6.87
CA THR A 139 -7.86 15.37 5.85
C THR A 139 -8.60 16.22 4.81
N LEU A 140 -8.21 16.06 3.55
CA LEU A 140 -8.70 16.80 2.39
C LEU A 140 -9.31 15.81 1.39
N TYR A 141 -10.26 16.28 0.60
CA TYR A 141 -10.98 15.47 -0.39
C TYR A 141 -10.71 15.94 -1.83
N ALA A 142 -10.53 14.99 -2.74
CA ALA A 142 -10.51 15.24 -4.18
C ALA A 142 -11.25 14.14 -4.94
N GLU A 143 -11.75 14.48 -6.13
CA GLU A 143 -12.45 13.56 -7.02
C GLU A 143 -12.00 13.67 -8.47
N SER A 144 -12.17 12.60 -9.23
CA SER A 144 -11.75 12.51 -10.62
C SER A 144 -12.65 11.55 -11.40
N ASP A 145 -12.87 11.82 -12.67
CA ASP A 145 -13.60 10.93 -13.58
C ASP A 145 -12.67 9.90 -14.26
N ASP A 146 -11.34 10.12 -14.25
CA ASP A 146 -10.34 9.31 -14.97
C ASP A 146 -9.15 8.86 -14.11
N GLY A 147 -9.10 9.24 -12.84
CA GLY A 147 -7.99 8.97 -11.92
C GLY A 147 -6.69 9.75 -12.23
N ILE A 148 -6.70 10.63 -13.22
CA ILE A 148 -5.53 11.44 -13.61
C ILE A 148 -5.77 12.91 -13.31
N ASN A 149 -6.92 13.43 -13.71
CA ASN A 149 -7.31 14.82 -13.56
C ASN A 149 -8.19 14.97 -12.33
N TRP A 150 -7.64 15.55 -11.27
CA TRP A 150 -8.31 15.64 -9.97
C TRP A 150 -8.86 17.04 -9.71
N THR A 151 -10.12 17.09 -9.28
CA THR A 151 -10.79 18.29 -8.81
C THR A 151 -10.82 18.30 -7.28
N LYS A 152 -10.50 19.46 -6.69
CA LYS A 152 -10.59 19.72 -5.24
C LYS A 152 -11.83 20.60 -4.99
N PRO A 153 -13.02 20.02 -4.73
CA PRO A 153 -14.26 20.79 -4.66
C PRO A 153 -14.34 21.69 -3.42
N GLU A 154 -15.02 22.82 -3.53
CA GLU A 154 -15.37 23.64 -2.36
C GLU A 154 -16.57 23.01 -1.64
N LEU A 155 -16.31 22.39 -0.49
CA LEU A 155 -17.28 21.58 0.25
C LEU A 155 -18.06 22.38 1.29
N GLY A 156 -17.53 23.49 1.79
CA GLY A 156 -18.26 24.35 2.73
C GLY A 156 -18.37 23.80 4.16
N ILE A 157 -17.69 22.69 4.49
CA ILE A 157 -17.89 21.94 5.73
C ILE A 157 -17.19 22.60 6.92
N PHE A 158 -15.92 22.97 6.75
CA PHE A 158 -15.14 23.65 7.79
C PHE A 158 -14.78 25.06 7.37
N THR A 159 -14.79 25.99 8.33
CA THR A 159 -14.33 27.36 8.09
C THR A 159 -12.83 27.43 8.33
N PHE A 160 -12.05 27.75 7.31
CA PHE A 160 -10.61 28.05 7.41
C PHE A 160 -10.40 29.55 7.24
N ASN A 161 -9.86 30.22 8.28
CA ASN A 161 -9.60 31.67 8.24
C ASN A 161 -10.81 32.53 7.80
N GLY A 162 -12.00 32.18 8.29
CA GLY A 162 -13.23 32.91 7.98
C GLY A 162 -13.88 32.57 6.64
N SER A 163 -13.30 31.66 5.84
CA SER A 163 -13.91 31.15 4.61
C SER A 163 -14.13 29.64 4.68
N SER A 164 -15.29 29.17 4.22
CA SER A 164 -15.58 27.74 4.06
C SER A 164 -15.34 27.22 2.63
N ALA A 165 -14.85 28.06 1.72
CA ALA A 165 -14.49 27.70 0.35
C ALA A 165 -13.20 26.85 0.34
N ASN A 166 -13.31 25.59 0.74
CA ASN A 166 -12.21 24.64 0.84
C ASN A 166 -12.71 23.19 0.74
N ASN A 167 -11.78 22.25 0.64
CA ASN A 167 -12.04 20.81 0.57
C ASN A 167 -11.64 20.05 1.84
N ILE A 168 -11.64 20.73 3.00
CA ILE A 168 -11.32 20.13 4.30
C ILE A 168 -12.49 19.28 4.76
N ILE A 169 -12.21 18.05 5.20
CA ILE A 169 -13.23 17.10 5.66
C ILE A 169 -12.94 16.48 7.02
N TRP A 170 -11.70 16.53 7.54
CA TRP A 170 -11.37 16.09 8.91
C TRP A 170 -9.93 16.47 9.36
N ASP A 171 -9.49 15.96 10.52
CA ASP A 171 -8.12 16.02 11.08
C ASP A 171 -7.54 14.61 11.35
N LEU A 172 -7.24 13.84 10.29
CA LEU A 172 -6.47 12.59 10.36
C LEU A 172 -5.15 12.72 9.56
N HIS A 173 -4.06 12.22 10.15
CA HIS A 173 -2.77 11.99 9.49
C HIS A 173 -2.84 10.74 8.61
N GLY A 174 -3.54 10.87 7.49
CA GLY A 174 -3.85 9.75 6.61
C GLY A 174 -5.04 8.93 7.11
N ALA A 175 -5.97 8.66 6.21
CA ALA A 175 -7.19 7.90 6.49
C ALA A 175 -7.25 6.67 5.58
N SER A 176 -7.36 5.50 6.20
CA SER A 176 -7.80 4.29 5.50
C SER A 176 -9.32 4.32 5.44
N VAL A 177 -9.87 4.56 4.25
CA VAL A 177 -11.32 4.68 4.00
C VAL A 177 -11.84 3.37 3.43
N PHE A 178 -13.01 2.95 3.91
CA PHE A 178 -13.71 1.74 3.49
C PHE A 178 -15.15 2.08 3.13
N ILE A 179 -15.67 1.37 2.12
CA ILE A 179 -17.08 1.39 1.74
C ILE A 179 -17.67 0.05 2.15
N ASP A 180 -18.46 0.06 3.22
CA ASP A 180 -19.20 -1.10 3.71
C ASP A 180 -20.55 -1.16 3.00
N ARG A 181 -20.65 -2.01 1.99
CA ARG A 181 -21.87 -2.13 1.16
C ARG A 181 -23.01 -2.83 1.91
N ASP A 182 -22.65 -3.65 2.89
CA ASP A 182 -23.57 -4.48 3.66
C ASP A 182 -24.08 -3.77 4.93
N GLU A 183 -23.47 -2.64 5.30
CA GLU A 183 -23.92 -1.81 6.43
C GLU A 183 -25.42 -1.47 6.33
N GLU A 184 -26.17 -1.78 7.39
CA GLU A 184 -27.62 -1.55 7.44
C GLU A 184 -27.92 -0.06 7.66
N ASP A 185 -27.19 0.59 8.57
CA ASP A 185 -27.30 2.02 8.82
C ASP A 185 -26.51 2.78 7.75
N LYS A 186 -27.22 3.28 6.74
CA LYS A 186 -26.59 3.96 5.60
C LYS A 186 -25.85 5.23 5.99
N ASP A 187 -26.08 5.80 7.19
CA ASP A 187 -25.28 6.90 7.74
C ASP A 187 -23.89 6.46 8.20
N GLN A 188 -23.64 5.15 8.29
CA GLN A 188 -22.37 4.53 8.67
C GLN A 188 -21.71 3.73 7.55
N ARG A 189 -22.18 3.91 6.31
CA ARG A 189 -21.73 3.15 5.12
C ARG A 189 -20.25 3.32 4.85
N TYR A 190 -19.75 4.54 4.95
CA TYR A 190 -18.33 4.83 4.80
C TYR A 190 -17.68 4.83 6.18
N LYS A 191 -16.50 4.23 6.28
CA LYS A 191 -15.75 4.14 7.53
C LYS A 191 -14.32 4.63 7.29
N ALA A 192 -13.82 5.55 8.11
CA ALA A 192 -12.45 6.03 8.05
C ALA A 192 -11.73 5.70 9.36
N ILE A 193 -10.56 5.07 9.26
CA ILE A 193 -9.67 4.83 10.39
C ILE A 193 -8.33 5.52 10.13
N GLY A 194 -7.82 6.25 11.11
CA GLY A 194 -6.57 6.98 10.94
C GLY A 194 -6.03 7.61 12.22
N PHE A 195 -4.79 8.09 12.14
CA PHE A 195 -4.09 8.68 13.29
C PHE A 195 -4.49 10.15 13.47
N CYS A 196 -5.06 10.50 14.61
CA CYS A 196 -5.25 11.90 14.97
C CYS A 196 -4.01 12.40 15.71
N ARG A 197 -3.25 13.28 15.05
CA ARG A 197 -1.95 13.76 15.54
C ARG A 197 -2.06 14.51 16.87
N ARG A 198 -3.13 15.30 17.05
CA ARG A 198 -3.38 16.08 18.26
C ARG A 198 -3.57 15.20 19.49
N TYR A 199 -4.36 14.13 19.35
CA TYR A 199 -4.68 13.19 20.42
C TYR A 199 -3.67 12.08 20.60
N ARG A 200 -2.78 11.88 19.62
CA ARG A 200 -1.81 10.78 19.62
C ARG A 200 -2.52 9.44 19.83
N SER A 201 -3.47 9.15 18.94
CA SER A 201 -4.24 7.91 18.92
C SER A 201 -4.90 7.68 17.56
N ILE A 202 -5.38 6.46 17.32
CA ILE A 202 -6.17 6.09 16.14
C ILE A 202 -7.65 6.22 16.47
N PHE A 203 -8.39 6.88 15.58
CA PHE A 203 -9.84 7.04 15.68
C PHE A 203 -10.55 6.37 14.51
N LEU A 204 -11.79 5.97 14.76
CA LEU A 204 -12.74 5.54 13.75
C LEU A 204 -13.78 6.65 13.56
N LEU A 205 -14.15 6.89 12.31
CA LEU A 205 -15.22 7.80 11.91
C LEU A 205 -16.16 7.06 10.96
N THR A 206 -17.43 7.45 10.95
CA THR A 206 -18.39 6.96 9.96
C THR A 206 -18.95 8.10 9.12
N SER A 207 -19.50 7.78 7.96
CA SER A 207 -20.10 8.76 7.06
C SER A 207 -21.14 8.12 6.13
N PRO A 208 -22.20 8.85 5.75
CA PRO A 208 -23.13 8.43 4.69
C PRO A 208 -22.51 8.46 3.29
N ASP A 209 -21.52 9.32 3.06
CA ASP A 209 -21.02 9.66 1.72
C ASP A 209 -19.48 9.73 1.62
N GLY A 210 -18.76 9.49 2.71
CA GLY A 210 -17.30 9.59 2.75
C GLY A 210 -16.77 11.03 2.73
N ILE A 211 -17.63 12.03 2.85
CA ILE A 211 -17.30 13.47 2.91
C ILE A 211 -17.69 14.04 4.27
N HIS A 212 -18.92 13.77 4.70
CA HIS A 212 -19.47 14.25 5.96
C HIS A 212 -19.22 13.22 7.06
N TRP A 213 -18.08 13.34 7.73
CA TRP A 213 -17.66 12.41 8.79
C TRP A 213 -18.31 12.72 10.14
N ASN A 214 -18.60 11.65 10.89
CA ASN A 214 -19.19 11.70 12.23
C ASN A 214 -18.39 10.83 13.21
N ASP A 215 -18.03 11.44 14.33
CA ASP A 215 -17.34 10.86 15.48
C ASP A 215 -18.28 10.61 16.67
N ASN A 216 -19.46 11.22 16.68
CA ASN A 216 -20.45 11.07 17.74
C ASN A 216 -21.48 9.99 17.40
N VAL A 217 -20.99 8.81 17.05
CA VAL A 217 -21.80 7.63 16.69
C VAL A 217 -21.34 6.41 17.48
N THR A 218 -22.27 5.48 17.65
CA THR A 218 -21.99 4.17 18.22
C THR A 218 -22.08 3.13 17.11
N VAL A 219 -20.97 2.45 16.84
CA VAL A 219 -20.92 1.32 15.91
C VAL A 219 -21.29 0.06 16.67
N ASN A 220 -22.30 -0.65 16.16
CA ASN A 220 -22.72 -1.93 16.71
C ASN A 220 -21.80 -3.03 16.21
N LEU A 221 -21.43 -3.97 17.07
CA LEU A 221 -20.64 -5.15 16.73
C LEU A 221 -21.44 -6.39 17.15
N PRO A 222 -22.48 -6.77 16.38
CA PRO A 222 -23.43 -7.81 16.78
C PRO A 222 -22.76 -9.15 17.04
N GLU A 223 -21.82 -9.54 16.19
CA GLU A 223 -21.05 -10.79 16.32
C GLU A 223 -20.21 -10.85 17.60
N GLN A 224 -19.91 -9.70 18.20
CA GLN A 224 -19.10 -9.58 19.42
C GLN A 224 -19.94 -9.20 20.65
N GLY A 225 -21.26 -9.01 20.49
CA GLY A 225 -22.17 -8.61 21.57
C GLY A 225 -21.78 -7.28 22.24
N ARG A 226 -21.16 -6.36 21.51
CA ARG A 226 -20.65 -5.09 22.06
C ARG A 226 -20.87 -3.91 21.11
N THR A 227 -20.57 -2.72 21.60
CA THR A 227 -20.65 -1.47 20.86
C THR A 227 -19.36 -0.66 21.01
N HIS A 228 -19.06 0.21 20.06
CA HIS A 228 -17.95 1.15 20.15
C HIS A 228 -18.44 2.57 19.89
N ASN A 229 -18.18 3.47 20.85
CA ASN A 229 -18.40 4.90 20.67
C ASN A 229 -17.19 5.50 19.93
N CYS A 230 -17.40 6.07 18.74
CA CYS A 230 -16.34 6.63 17.90
C CYS A 230 -15.66 7.87 18.51
N LEU A 231 -16.18 8.41 19.61
CA LEU A 231 -15.47 9.37 20.44
C LEU A 231 -14.26 8.71 21.13
N GLU A 232 -14.27 7.41 21.40
CA GLU A 232 -13.13 6.74 22.03
C GLU A 232 -12.11 6.30 20.97
N PRO A 233 -10.80 6.43 21.23
CA PRO A 233 -9.80 5.91 20.31
C PRO A 233 -9.89 4.38 20.22
N VAL A 234 -9.78 3.84 19.00
CA VAL A 234 -9.74 2.39 18.76
C VAL A 234 -8.37 1.79 19.09
N VAL A 235 -7.31 2.59 18.99
CA VAL A 235 -5.92 2.22 19.34
C VAL A 235 -5.22 3.42 19.96
N LYS A 236 -4.57 3.24 21.11
CA LYS A 236 -3.68 4.25 21.70
C LYS A 236 -2.30 4.16 21.05
N ARG A 237 -1.74 5.29 20.60
CA ARG A 237 -0.45 5.31 19.88
C ARG A 237 0.23 6.66 19.97
N SER A 238 1.46 6.73 20.47
CA SER A 238 2.19 8.01 20.55
C SER A 238 2.92 8.42 19.26
N ASN A 239 3.34 7.46 18.44
CA ASN A 239 4.19 7.71 17.26
C ASN A 239 3.42 8.32 16.07
N GLU A 240 4.04 9.31 15.43
CA GLU A 240 3.59 9.90 14.16
C GLU A 240 4.11 9.05 12.98
N GLY A 241 3.24 8.75 12.02
CA GLY A 241 3.58 7.96 10.84
C GLY A 241 2.41 7.10 10.37
N THR A 242 2.63 6.33 9.31
CA THR A 242 1.59 5.51 8.69
C THR A 242 0.92 4.56 9.67
N PHE A 243 -0.38 4.37 9.46
CA PHE A 243 -1.22 3.33 10.06
C PHE A 243 -2.19 2.87 8.97
N ASN A 244 -1.65 2.13 8.00
CA ASN A 244 -2.40 1.69 6.84
C ASN A 244 -3.21 0.45 7.21
N VAL A 245 -4.52 0.50 6.99
CA VAL A 245 -5.44 -0.59 7.34
C VAL A 245 -6.04 -1.17 6.07
N THR A 246 -6.02 -2.50 5.94
CA THR A 246 -6.63 -3.24 4.83
C THR A 246 -7.51 -4.35 5.35
N TRP A 247 -8.52 -4.73 4.55
CA TRP A 247 -9.35 -5.89 4.83
C TRP A 247 -8.75 -7.14 4.18
N ASP A 248 -8.60 -8.22 4.95
CA ASP A 248 -8.25 -9.53 4.44
C ASP A 248 -9.50 -10.42 4.34
N PRO A 249 -10.04 -10.64 3.13
CA PRO A 249 -11.27 -11.41 2.96
C PRO A 249 -11.10 -12.91 3.18
N VAL A 250 -9.87 -13.44 3.20
CA VAL A 250 -9.62 -14.87 3.41
C VAL A 250 -9.72 -15.20 4.89
N ASP A 251 -9.06 -14.41 5.73
CA ASP A 251 -9.03 -14.59 7.17
C ASP A 251 -10.17 -13.84 7.89
N SER A 252 -10.90 -13.00 7.16
CA SER A 252 -11.96 -12.13 7.67
C SER A 252 -11.49 -11.23 8.82
N ILE A 253 -10.34 -10.57 8.61
CA ILE A 253 -9.75 -9.63 9.58
C ILE A 253 -9.29 -8.34 8.92
N TYR A 254 -9.30 -7.25 9.67
CA TYR A 254 -8.60 -6.02 9.35
C TYR A 254 -7.15 -6.13 9.82
N ARG A 255 -6.22 -5.79 8.93
CA ARG A 255 -4.77 -5.79 9.18
C ARG A 255 -4.26 -4.36 9.15
N ALA A 256 -3.44 -3.98 10.12
CA ALA A 256 -2.83 -2.66 10.21
C ALA A 256 -1.31 -2.76 10.13
N TYR A 257 -0.73 -2.02 9.18
CA TYR A 257 0.72 -1.88 9.00
C TYR A 257 1.12 -0.47 9.38
N SER A 258 1.97 -0.35 10.40
CA SER A 258 2.28 0.94 11.02
C SER A 258 3.77 1.19 11.15
N LEU A 259 4.16 2.44 10.99
CA LEU A 259 5.53 2.87 11.30
C LEU A 259 5.69 2.98 12.82
N GLN A 260 6.77 2.38 13.35
CA GLN A 260 7.24 2.67 14.71
C GLN A 260 8.75 2.89 14.73
N ARG A 261 9.25 3.41 15.84
CA ARG A 261 10.69 3.48 16.14
C ARG A 261 10.97 2.64 17.37
N PHE A 262 12.09 1.94 17.36
CA PHE A 262 12.54 1.28 18.59
C PHE A 262 12.92 2.29 19.67
N ASP A 263 12.74 1.86 20.91
CA ASP A 263 13.24 2.55 22.09
C ASP A 263 14.66 2.06 22.45
N ASP A 264 15.53 2.02 21.44
CA ASP A 264 16.95 1.66 21.56
C ASP A 264 17.85 2.85 21.18
N SER A 265 19.18 2.64 21.19
CA SER A 265 20.13 3.71 20.90
C SER A 265 20.07 4.22 19.45
N GLU A 266 19.59 3.40 18.51
CA GLU A 266 19.56 3.74 17.09
C GLU A 266 18.20 4.32 16.65
N LYS A 267 17.14 4.05 17.41
CA LYS A 267 15.76 4.53 17.18
C LYS A 267 15.30 4.30 15.74
N ARG A 268 15.73 3.18 15.14
CA ARG A 268 15.47 2.82 13.75
C ARG A 268 13.96 2.74 13.50
N ARG A 269 13.56 3.16 12.30
CA ARG A 269 12.20 3.01 11.82
C ARG A 269 11.95 1.58 11.32
N VAL A 270 10.86 0.99 11.81
CA VAL A 270 10.44 -0.39 11.51
C VAL A 270 8.94 -0.43 11.17
N ILE A 271 8.52 -1.53 10.56
CA ILE A 271 7.10 -1.79 10.31
C ILE A 271 6.58 -2.72 11.39
N CYS A 272 5.52 -2.27 12.06
CA CYS A 272 4.77 -3.04 13.05
C CYS A 272 3.40 -3.44 12.52
N TYR A 273 2.89 -4.54 13.05
CA TYR A 273 1.61 -5.12 12.71
C TYR A 273 0.63 -5.00 13.87
N SER A 274 -0.66 -4.91 13.56
CA SER A 274 -1.79 -5.13 14.47
C SER A 274 -2.97 -5.66 13.64
N GLU A 275 -3.93 -6.29 14.28
CA GLU A 275 -5.11 -6.81 13.60
C GLU A 275 -6.36 -6.68 14.47
N SER A 276 -7.51 -6.72 13.80
CA SER A 276 -8.81 -6.74 14.46
C SER A 276 -9.86 -7.43 13.59
N PRO A 277 -10.83 -8.14 14.20
CA PRO A 277 -12.02 -8.61 13.48
C PRO A 277 -12.93 -7.46 12.98
N SER A 278 -12.78 -6.23 13.49
CA SER A 278 -13.57 -5.07 13.00
C SER A 278 -12.78 -3.77 13.07
N LEU A 279 -13.14 -2.76 12.27
CA LEU A 279 -12.51 -1.43 12.38
C LEU A 279 -12.68 -0.79 13.76
N ALA A 280 -13.79 -1.08 14.44
CA ALA A 280 -14.10 -0.65 15.81
C ALA A 280 -13.43 -1.52 16.89
N GLY A 281 -12.54 -2.45 16.50
CA GLY A 281 -11.77 -3.29 17.40
C GLY A 281 -12.42 -4.65 17.72
N PRO A 282 -11.95 -5.32 18.79
CA PRO A 282 -10.77 -4.93 19.56
C PRO A 282 -9.52 -5.11 18.69
N TRP A 283 -8.62 -4.14 18.73
CA TRP A 283 -7.34 -4.22 18.04
C TRP A 283 -6.32 -4.88 18.97
N LYS A 284 -5.50 -5.79 18.43
CA LYS A 284 -4.38 -6.38 19.18
C LYS A 284 -3.26 -5.37 19.40
N ASP A 285 -2.45 -5.59 20.43
CA ASP A 285 -1.24 -4.79 20.63
C ASP A 285 -0.31 -4.91 19.42
N SER A 286 0.33 -3.80 19.08
CA SER A 286 1.19 -3.75 17.90
C SER A 286 2.60 -4.24 18.20
N TYR A 287 3.17 -5.04 17.29
CA TYR A 287 4.52 -5.62 17.41
C TYR A 287 5.29 -5.52 16.09
N PRO A 288 6.63 -5.44 16.10
CA PRO A 288 7.44 -5.35 14.88
C PRO A 288 7.36 -6.64 14.05
N ILE A 289 7.29 -6.49 12.73
CA ILE A 289 7.23 -7.61 11.77
C ILE A 289 8.26 -7.50 10.64
N LEU A 290 8.80 -6.30 10.40
CA LEU A 290 9.78 -6.08 9.34
C LEU A 290 10.75 -4.97 9.77
N GLU A 291 12.02 -5.36 9.88
CA GLU A 291 13.10 -4.54 10.44
C GLU A 291 14.28 -4.48 9.45
N PRO A 292 14.94 -3.33 9.28
CA PRO A 292 16.15 -3.24 8.46
C PRO A 292 17.29 -4.06 9.05
N GLY A 293 17.91 -4.93 8.26
CA GLY A 293 19.05 -5.75 8.68
C GLY A 293 20.40 -5.29 8.11
N ASN A 294 21.46 -6.02 8.46
CA ASN A 294 22.83 -5.76 7.99
C ASN A 294 22.96 -5.74 6.45
N TRP A 295 22.16 -6.56 5.76
CA TRP A 295 22.15 -6.60 4.30
C TRP A 295 21.52 -5.33 3.71
N ASP A 296 20.50 -4.77 4.34
CA ASP A 296 19.89 -3.51 3.91
C ASP A 296 20.88 -2.34 4.09
N ASP A 297 21.63 -2.33 5.19
CA ASP A 297 22.72 -1.36 5.43
C ASP A 297 23.86 -1.51 4.41
N GLU A 298 24.19 -2.73 4.01
CA GLU A 298 25.17 -2.98 2.96
C GLU A 298 24.71 -2.46 1.59
N ILE A 299 23.44 -2.69 1.23
CA ILE A 299 22.85 -2.11 0.02
C ILE A 299 22.84 -0.58 0.10
N ALA A 300 22.46 -0.01 1.24
CA ALA A 300 22.44 1.44 1.49
C ALA A 300 23.82 2.06 1.22
N ARG A 301 24.87 1.48 1.80
CA ARG A 301 26.27 1.90 1.60
C ARG A 301 26.67 1.81 0.13
N ARG A 302 26.43 0.67 -0.52
CA ARG A 302 26.84 0.43 -1.91
C ARG A 302 26.12 1.34 -2.91
N ARG A 303 24.82 1.57 -2.72
CA ARG A 303 23.98 2.31 -3.68
C ARG A 303 24.05 3.83 -3.48
N TYR A 304 24.14 4.29 -2.24
CA TYR A 304 23.99 5.72 -1.91
C TYR A 304 25.08 6.28 -1.00
N GLY A 305 26.07 5.48 -0.60
CA GLY A 305 27.02 5.89 0.44
C GLY A 305 26.34 6.16 1.79
N ALA A 306 25.13 5.63 1.99
CA ALA A 306 24.34 5.85 3.20
C ALA A 306 24.93 5.12 4.41
N LEU A 307 24.68 5.67 5.60
CA LEU A 307 25.09 5.13 6.90
C LEU A 307 24.31 3.85 7.25
N ARG A 308 22.99 3.85 6.98
CA ARG A 308 22.07 2.73 7.24
C ARG A 308 20.79 2.82 6.41
N ALA A 309 20.02 1.75 6.40
CA ALA A 309 18.64 1.71 5.91
C ALA A 309 17.62 1.80 7.06
N GLU A 310 16.47 2.42 6.77
CA GLU A 310 15.33 2.53 7.67
C GLU A 310 14.02 2.33 6.89
N PHE A 311 13.01 1.69 7.49
CA PHE A 311 11.73 1.45 6.82
C PHE A 311 10.72 2.53 7.20
N HIS A 312 10.40 3.44 6.27
CA HIS A 312 9.65 4.66 6.53
C HIS A 312 8.14 4.47 6.48
N ASN A 313 7.65 3.66 5.54
CA ASN A 313 6.23 3.32 5.43
C ASN A 313 6.04 1.99 4.71
N MET A 314 4.88 1.36 4.89
CA MET A 314 4.46 0.22 4.10
C MET A 314 2.96 0.31 3.85
N SER A 315 2.56 0.17 2.60
CA SER A 315 1.19 -0.17 2.21
C SER A 315 1.19 -1.61 1.75
N ALA A 316 0.23 -2.40 2.18
CA ALA A 316 0.17 -3.82 1.91
C ALA A 316 -1.27 -4.29 1.85
N PHE A 317 -1.58 -5.18 0.91
CA PHE A 317 -2.93 -5.69 0.68
C PHE A 317 -2.89 -7.13 0.15
N ARG A 318 -4.01 -7.84 0.28
CA ARG A 318 -4.15 -9.20 -0.27
C ARG A 318 -4.28 -9.14 -1.79
N TYR A 319 -3.47 -9.92 -2.50
CA TYR A 319 -3.51 -10.07 -3.95
C TYR A 319 -3.38 -11.56 -4.31
N GLY A 320 -4.52 -12.18 -4.62
CA GLY A 320 -4.61 -13.62 -4.85
C GLY A 320 -4.10 -14.44 -3.64
N GLY A 321 -3.22 -15.40 -3.90
CA GLY A 321 -2.62 -16.27 -2.90
C GLY A 321 -1.55 -15.63 -2.00
N LEU A 322 -1.26 -14.33 -2.17
CA LEU A 322 -0.22 -13.59 -1.45
C LEU A 322 -0.76 -12.27 -0.87
N HIS A 323 0.03 -11.64 0.00
CA HIS A 323 -0.03 -10.21 0.27
C HIS A 323 1.14 -9.54 -0.44
N ILE A 324 0.87 -8.43 -1.13
CA ILE A 324 1.87 -7.60 -1.79
C ILE A 324 1.96 -6.27 -1.05
N GLY A 325 3.19 -5.81 -0.81
CA GLY A 325 3.46 -4.56 -0.14
C GLY A 325 4.44 -3.68 -0.92
N LEU A 326 4.24 -2.37 -0.81
CA LEU A 326 5.16 -1.35 -1.29
C LEU A 326 5.80 -0.66 -0.09
N LEU A 327 7.06 -1.00 0.15
CA LEU A 327 7.87 -0.56 1.28
C LEU A 327 8.68 0.69 0.89
N GLY A 328 8.46 1.78 1.62
CA GLY A 328 9.28 2.99 1.53
C GLY A 328 10.56 2.81 2.34
N VAL A 329 11.72 2.71 1.68
CA VAL A 329 13.02 2.53 2.33
C VAL A 329 13.80 3.84 2.30
N LEU A 330 14.04 4.40 3.48
CA LEU A 330 14.89 5.57 3.70
C LEU A 330 16.34 5.13 3.81
N TYR A 331 17.20 5.67 2.94
CA TYR A 331 18.64 5.44 3.00
C TYR A 331 19.31 6.62 3.70
N VAL A 332 19.59 6.49 5.00
CA VAL A 332 20.09 7.59 5.82
C VAL A 332 21.51 7.96 5.40
N THR A 333 21.71 9.09 4.72
CA THR A 333 23.02 9.58 4.26
C THR A 333 23.67 10.53 5.26
N ALA A 334 22.88 11.17 6.11
CA ALA A 334 23.38 12.06 7.17
C ALA A 334 22.45 12.06 8.39
N GLU A 335 23.05 12.21 9.57
CA GLU A 335 22.33 12.47 10.81
C GLU A 335 22.13 13.98 11.00
N GLN A 336 21.13 14.34 11.80
CA GLN A 336 20.96 15.73 12.24
C GLN A 336 22.18 16.23 13.01
N ILE A 337 22.56 17.48 12.77
CA ILE A 337 23.56 18.17 13.59
C ILE A 337 22.87 18.68 14.88
N PRO A 338 23.29 18.22 16.08
CA PRO A 338 22.67 18.63 17.33
C PRO A 338 22.68 20.16 17.52
N GLY A 339 21.53 20.73 17.87
CA GLY A 339 21.40 22.15 18.19
C GLY A 339 21.00 23.06 17.02
N GLU A 340 21.04 22.57 15.77
CA GLU A 340 20.49 23.32 14.64
C GLU A 340 18.96 23.32 14.67
N LYS A 341 18.38 24.53 14.71
CA LYS A 341 16.94 24.72 14.64
C LYS A 341 16.44 24.27 13.26
N ASN A 342 15.24 23.68 13.24
CA ASN A 342 14.48 23.43 12.03
C ASN A 342 14.90 22.25 11.15
N GLN A 343 15.82 21.40 11.60
CA GLN A 343 16.20 20.18 10.88
C GLN A 343 15.29 18.98 11.21
N ILE A 344 15.21 18.06 10.25
CA ILE A 344 14.62 16.73 10.42
C ILE A 344 15.72 15.80 10.98
N PRO A 345 15.41 14.78 11.81
CA PRO A 345 16.42 13.99 12.52
C PRO A 345 17.49 13.31 11.67
N CYS A 346 17.18 13.03 10.41
CA CYS A 346 18.11 12.45 9.45
C CYS A 346 17.72 12.82 8.01
N ASP A 347 18.71 12.84 7.13
CA ASP A 347 18.56 13.04 5.70
C ASP A 347 18.88 11.76 4.92
N GLY A 348 18.32 11.68 3.72
CA GLY A 348 18.45 10.54 2.85
C GLY A 348 17.33 10.46 1.82
N PRO A 349 17.57 9.85 0.66
CA PRO A 349 16.50 9.58 -0.28
C PRO A 349 15.61 8.42 0.19
N ILE A 350 14.39 8.34 -0.35
CA ILE A 350 13.45 7.23 -0.10
C ILE A 350 13.03 6.60 -1.44
N ASP A 351 13.13 5.27 -1.52
CA ASP A 351 12.69 4.45 -2.66
C ASP A 351 11.52 3.54 -2.28
N GLY A 352 10.71 3.15 -3.28
CA GLY A 352 9.68 2.12 -3.12
C GLY A 352 10.16 0.74 -3.58
N GLN A 353 10.10 -0.25 -2.70
CA GLN A 353 10.46 -1.65 -2.99
C GLN A 353 9.25 -2.56 -2.82
N PHE A 354 9.13 -3.60 -3.65
CA PHE A 354 8.16 -4.66 -3.40
C PHE A 354 8.63 -5.59 -2.27
N VAL A 355 7.69 -5.88 -1.38
CA VAL A 355 7.77 -6.93 -0.37
C VAL A 355 6.54 -7.82 -0.51
N TYR A 356 6.61 -9.06 -0.04
CA TYR A 356 5.50 -10.00 -0.11
C TYR A 356 5.42 -10.87 1.15
N SER A 357 4.23 -11.43 1.37
CA SER A 357 3.97 -12.37 2.46
C SER A 357 2.89 -13.38 2.04
N ARG A 358 2.83 -14.55 2.68
CA ARG A 358 1.72 -15.50 2.53
C ARG A 358 0.66 -15.39 3.60
N ASP A 359 1.02 -14.86 4.76
CA ASP A 359 0.17 -14.77 5.96
C ASP A 359 -0.05 -13.33 6.43
N GLY A 360 0.52 -12.35 5.71
CA GLY A 360 0.46 -10.93 6.01
C GLY A 360 1.33 -10.50 7.21
N ILE A 361 2.12 -11.41 7.79
CA ILE A 361 2.91 -11.20 9.01
C ILE A 361 4.40 -11.44 8.74
N ASN A 362 4.74 -12.52 8.04
CA ASN A 362 6.11 -12.88 7.69
C ASN A 362 6.45 -12.33 6.29
N TRP A 363 7.20 -11.23 6.26
CA TRP A 363 7.49 -10.49 5.02
C TRP A 363 8.88 -10.79 4.46
N GLN A 364 8.96 -10.85 3.13
CA GLN A 364 10.18 -11.03 2.36
C GLN A 364 10.33 -9.91 1.32
N HIS A 365 11.55 -9.51 1.02
CA HIS A 365 11.82 -8.61 -0.11
C HIS A 365 11.71 -9.39 -1.42
N ALA A 366 11.17 -8.75 -2.46
CA ALA A 366 10.97 -9.36 -3.78
C ALA A 366 12.25 -9.92 -4.41
N ASP A 367 13.40 -9.36 -4.07
CA ASP A 367 14.70 -9.88 -4.47
C ASP A 367 15.81 -9.59 -3.45
N ARG A 368 16.95 -10.25 -3.66
CA ARG A 368 18.15 -10.03 -2.84
C ARG A 368 18.79 -8.66 -3.11
N ALA A 369 18.67 -8.14 -4.34
CA ALA A 369 19.30 -6.87 -4.72
C ALA A 369 18.56 -5.63 -4.18
N ARG A 370 17.38 -5.80 -3.55
CA ARG A 370 16.52 -4.71 -3.11
C ARG A 370 16.21 -3.79 -4.29
N THR A 371 15.83 -4.39 -5.41
CA THR A 371 15.53 -3.65 -6.64
C THR A 371 14.37 -2.70 -6.37
N VAL A 372 14.54 -1.48 -6.85
CA VAL A 372 13.56 -0.42 -6.66
C VAL A 372 12.42 -0.62 -7.64
N ALA A 373 11.23 -0.94 -7.12
CA ALA A 373 10.02 -1.14 -7.91
C ALA A 373 9.40 0.19 -8.36
N LEU A 374 9.44 1.19 -7.48
CA LEU A 374 9.00 2.56 -7.75
C LEU A 374 10.24 3.47 -7.67
N PRO A 375 10.93 3.74 -8.79
CA PRO A 375 12.16 4.52 -8.79
C PRO A 375 11.90 6.02 -8.68
N ARG A 376 12.76 6.74 -7.97
CA ARG A 376 12.78 8.21 -7.98
C ARG A 376 13.02 8.72 -9.40
N GLY A 377 12.42 9.86 -9.73
CA GLY A 377 12.64 10.50 -11.02
C GLY A 377 14.07 11.03 -11.18
N ALA A 378 14.48 11.26 -12.43
CA ALA A 378 15.76 11.90 -12.75
C ALA A 378 15.55 13.39 -13.09
N GLY A 379 16.64 14.15 -13.20
CA GLY A 379 16.60 15.54 -13.69
C GLY A 379 15.74 16.47 -12.83
N ASP A 380 14.71 17.06 -13.42
CA ASP A 380 13.76 17.99 -12.83
C ASP A 380 12.45 17.32 -12.34
N ALA A 381 12.40 15.99 -12.33
CA ALA A 381 11.24 15.26 -11.83
C ALA A 381 10.91 15.64 -10.38
N PHE A 382 9.61 15.82 -10.12
CA PHE A 382 9.09 16.27 -8.82
C PHE A 382 9.39 15.31 -7.66
N ASP A 383 9.77 14.06 -7.94
CA ASP A 383 9.98 12.98 -6.99
C ASP A 383 11.44 12.47 -6.98
N ARG A 384 12.38 13.26 -7.53
CA ARG A 384 13.80 12.88 -7.62
C ARG A 384 14.50 12.67 -6.28
N GLY A 385 14.02 13.35 -5.22
CA GLY A 385 14.63 13.32 -3.90
C GLY A 385 14.07 12.22 -3.01
N MET A 386 12.75 12.01 -3.04
CA MET A 386 12.10 10.91 -2.32
C MET A 386 10.72 10.56 -2.87
N ILE A 387 10.38 9.28 -2.72
CA ILE A 387 9.03 8.73 -2.80
C ILE A 387 8.61 8.37 -1.38
N ILE A 388 7.54 8.98 -0.90
CA ILE A 388 7.14 8.88 0.51
C ILE A 388 5.64 8.74 0.62
N GLY A 389 5.16 7.72 1.32
CA GLY A 389 3.72 7.51 1.46
C GLY A 389 3.03 7.11 0.17
N THR A 390 2.19 6.11 0.31
CA THR A 390 1.45 5.48 -0.77
C THR A 390 0.02 5.32 -0.30
N ALA A 391 -0.92 5.28 -1.24
CA ALA A 391 -2.27 4.83 -0.94
C ALA A 391 -2.21 3.47 -0.23
N LYS A 392 -3.14 3.19 0.68
CA LYS A 392 -3.16 1.93 1.45
C LYS A 392 -3.16 0.68 0.56
N GLU A 393 -3.76 0.78 -0.64
CA GLU A 393 -3.82 -0.24 -1.67
C GLU A 393 -3.89 0.44 -3.07
N PRO A 394 -3.52 -0.25 -4.15
CA PRO A 394 -3.65 0.27 -5.51
C PRO A 394 -5.09 0.09 -6.03
N ILE A 395 -5.40 0.81 -7.11
CA ILE A 395 -6.60 0.57 -7.92
C ILE A 395 -6.24 -0.43 -9.01
N ILE A 396 -6.99 -1.54 -9.09
CA ILE A 396 -6.84 -2.54 -10.14
C ILE A 396 -7.93 -2.28 -11.17
N GLU A 397 -7.55 -1.94 -12.38
CA GLU A 397 -8.47 -1.58 -13.46
C GLU A 397 -8.10 -2.32 -14.74
N GLY A 398 -8.97 -3.24 -15.16
CA GLY A 398 -8.71 -4.09 -16.33
C GLY A 398 -7.36 -4.80 -16.21
N ASP A 399 -6.46 -4.45 -17.11
CA ASP A 399 -5.12 -5.01 -17.27
C ASP A 399 -4.02 -4.15 -16.64
N GLU A 400 -4.37 -3.13 -15.86
CA GLU A 400 -3.43 -2.24 -15.19
C GLU A 400 -3.66 -2.17 -13.68
N ILE A 401 -2.58 -1.83 -12.96
CA ILE A 401 -2.57 -1.58 -11.51
C ILE A 401 -2.00 -0.20 -11.28
N HIS A 402 -2.79 0.69 -10.69
CA HIS A 402 -2.43 2.08 -10.41
C HIS A 402 -2.23 2.33 -8.92
N TRP A 403 -1.03 2.75 -8.53
CA TRP A 403 -0.71 3.11 -7.16
C TRP A 403 -0.35 4.58 -7.03
N TYR A 404 -1.11 5.30 -6.21
CA TYR A 404 -0.83 6.71 -5.92
C TYR A 404 0.20 6.83 -4.80
N TYR A 405 1.09 7.82 -4.92
CA TYR A 405 2.18 8.06 -3.97
C TYR A 405 2.46 9.55 -3.79
N THR A 406 3.12 9.94 -2.70
CA THR A 406 3.66 11.30 -2.56
C THR A 406 5.11 11.33 -3.03
N GLY A 407 5.48 12.32 -3.84
CA GLY A 407 6.85 12.57 -4.26
C GLY A 407 7.35 13.94 -3.81
N CYS A 408 8.66 14.08 -3.71
CA CYS A 408 9.33 15.33 -3.41
C CYS A 408 10.69 15.41 -4.10
N GLU A 409 11.03 16.60 -4.58
CA GLU A 409 12.30 16.82 -5.28
C GLU A 409 13.49 16.82 -4.31
N HIS A 410 13.23 17.18 -3.06
CA HIS A 410 14.19 17.24 -1.96
C HIS A 410 14.24 15.90 -1.23
N THR A 411 15.40 15.53 -0.70
CA THR A 411 15.57 14.33 0.15
C THR A 411 14.88 14.51 1.50
N HIS A 412 14.80 13.44 2.31
CA HIS A 412 14.00 13.41 3.52
C HIS A 412 14.31 14.57 4.49
N GLY A 413 15.57 14.91 4.70
CA GLY A 413 16.06 15.89 5.67
C GLY A 413 16.70 17.15 5.10
N GLU A 414 16.71 17.32 3.78
CA GLU A 414 17.26 18.53 3.13
C GLU A 414 16.70 19.83 3.73
N VAL A 415 17.62 20.77 4.02
CA VAL A 415 17.45 21.92 4.93
C VAL A 415 16.53 23.03 4.43
N ASP A 416 16.32 23.16 3.12
CA ASP A 416 15.48 24.23 2.56
C ASP A 416 13.99 23.86 2.62
N MET A 417 13.43 24.00 3.83
CA MET A 417 12.05 23.64 4.11
C MET A 417 11.05 24.55 3.37
N GLU A 418 11.40 25.80 3.05
CA GLU A 418 10.50 26.72 2.34
C GLU A 418 10.30 26.29 0.88
N LYS A 419 11.37 25.83 0.23
CA LYS A 419 11.32 25.32 -1.15
C LYS A 419 10.68 23.95 -1.27
N ARG A 420 10.45 23.24 -0.15
CA ARG A 420 9.94 21.88 -0.20
C ARG A 420 8.49 21.83 -0.70
N VAL A 421 8.31 21.29 -1.90
CA VAL A 421 7.01 20.96 -2.49
C VAL A 421 6.80 19.45 -2.49
N LYS A 422 5.70 18.98 -1.91
CA LYS A 422 5.23 17.60 -2.05
C LYS A 422 4.01 17.54 -2.95
N ARG A 423 4.06 16.65 -3.94
CA ARG A 423 2.99 16.42 -4.91
C ARG A 423 2.58 14.95 -4.89
N LEU A 424 1.43 14.63 -5.46
CA LEU A 424 0.95 13.26 -5.62
C LEU A 424 1.21 12.78 -7.04
N GLY A 425 1.83 11.62 -7.18
CA GLY A 425 2.04 10.93 -8.45
C GLY A 425 1.22 9.64 -8.55
N ARG A 426 1.17 9.08 -9.76
CA ARG A 426 0.57 7.77 -10.04
C ARG A 426 1.61 6.87 -10.71
N ALA A 427 1.86 5.72 -10.10
CA ALA A 427 2.67 4.64 -10.64
C ALA A 427 1.76 3.58 -11.25
N THR A 428 2.09 3.07 -12.43
CA THR A 428 1.30 2.07 -13.16
C THR A 428 2.15 0.85 -13.49
N TRP A 429 1.63 -0.33 -13.19
CA TRP A 429 2.15 -1.62 -13.66
C TRP A 429 1.10 -2.29 -14.54
N GLN A 430 1.55 -3.09 -15.49
CA GLN A 430 0.69 -4.09 -16.12
C GLN A 430 0.27 -5.12 -15.06
N ARG A 431 -0.96 -5.64 -15.18
CA ARG A 431 -1.55 -6.57 -14.22
C ARG A 431 -0.65 -7.79 -14.01
N ASP A 432 -0.51 -8.17 -12.74
CA ASP A 432 0.36 -9.26 -12.25
C ASP A 432 1.87 -9.12 -12.49
N ARG A 433 2.34 -8.09 -13.22
CA ARG A 433 3.75 -7.95 -13.59
C ARG A 433 4.57 -7.22 -12.51
N PHE A 434 4.58 -7.77 -11.30
CA PHE A 434 5.40 -7.27 -10.19
C PHE A 434 6.83 -7.80 -10.25
N VAL A 435 6.98 -9.10 -10.45
CA VAL A 435 8.25 -9.82 -10.56
C VAL A 435 8.12 -10.85 -11.69
N ALA A 436 9.15 -10.94 -12.53
CA ALA A 436 9.26 -11.96 -13.57
C ALA A 436 10.20 -13.08 -13.14
N LEU A 437 9.88 -14.31 -13.53
CA LEU A 437 10.86 -15.37 -13.72
C LEU A 437 11.43 -15.21 -15.13
N ALA A 438 12.65 -14.67 -15.23
CA ALA A 438 13.30 -14.32 -16.48
C ALA A 438 14.37 -15.35 -16.87
N ALA A 439 14.46 -15.62 -18.17
CA ALA A 439 15.43 -16.52 -18.77
C ALA A 439 16.17 -15.83 -19.91
N ALA A 440 17.49 -15.67 -19.79
CA ALA A 440 18.33 -15.10 -20.85
C ALA A 440 18.65 -16.12 -21.97
N GLY A 441 18.54 -17.41 -21.67
CA GLY A 441 18.69 -18.54 -22.59
C GLY A 441 17.67 -19.62 -22.24
N GLU A 442 17.97 -20.89 -22.54
CA GLU A 442 17.09 -22.00 -22.13
C GLU A 442 17.02 -22.12 -20.61
N ALA A 443 15.80 -22.20 -20.09
CA ALA A 443 15.50 -22.32 -18.67
C ALA A 443 14.19 -23.09 -18.47
N MET A 444 13.96 -23.57 -17.25
CA MET A 444 12.78 -24.34 -16.90
C MET A 444 12.30 -24.01 -15.49
N VAL A 445 10.98 -23.95 -15.31
CA VAL A 445 10.31 -23.86 -14.00
C VAL A 445 9.23 -24.91 -13.93
N ALA A 446 9.27 -25.78 -12.92
CA ALA A 446 8.22 -26.73 -12.61
C ALA A 446 7.47 -26.32 -11.35
N THR A 447 6.14 -26.35 -11.38
CA THR A 447 5.34 -26.12 -10.17
C THR A 447 5.33 -27.35 -9.28
N LYS A 448 4.99 -27.20 -8.00
CA LYS A 448 4.47 -28.31 -7.19
C LYS A 448 3.14 -28.80 -7.79
N PRO A 449 2.66 -30.01 -7.44
CA PRO A 449 1.34 -30.44 -7.83
C PRO A 449 0.26 -29.45 -7.39
N LEU A 450 -0.57 -29.03 -8.34
CA LEU A 450 -1.67 -28.08 -8.21
C LEU A 450 -2.97 -28.86 -8.31
N LEU A 451 -3.88 -28.70 -7.35
CA LEU A 451 -5.22 -29.24 -7.47
C LEU A 451 -6.02 -28.34 -8.41
N LEU A 452 -6.45 -28.88 -9.54
CA LEU A 452 -7.27 -28.15 -10.49
C LEU A 452 -8.64 -27.86 -9.88
N PRO A 453 -9.10 -26.60 -9.92
CA PRO A 453 -10.46 -26.26 -9.56
C PRO A 453 -11.48 -26.99 -10.45
N ALA A 454 -12.68 -27.24 -9.92
CA ALA A 454 -13.77 -27.80 -10.72
C ALA A 454 -14.15 -26.84 -11.87
N GLY A 455 -14.43 -27.42 -13.05
CA GLY A 455 -14.94 -26.67 -14.21
C GLY A 455 -13.89 -25.93 -15.03
N VAL A 456 -12.59 -26.12 -14.78
CA VAL A 456 -11.51 -25.55 -15.60
C VAL A 456 -11.55 -26.07 -17.05
N ARG A 457 -11.38 -25.16 -18.00
CA ARG A 457 -11.34 -25.41 -19.45
C ARG A 457 -10.12 -24.82 -20.16
N ALA A 458 -9.46 -23.85 -19.54
CA ALA A 458 -8.30 -23.18 -20.14
C ALA A 458 -7.24 -22.81 -19.11
N LEU A 459 -6.01 -22.70 -19.57
CA LEU A 459 -4.86 -22.14 -18.86
C LEU A 459 -4.45 -20.87 -19.59
N GLU A 460 -4.48 -19.75 -18.89
CA GLU A 460 -3.91 -18.48 -19.33
C GLU A 460 -2.59 -18.24 -18.63
N VAL A 461 -1.63 -17.69 -19.36
CA VAL A 461 -0.29 -17.37 -18.86
C VAL A 461 0.03 -15.92 -19.22
N ASN A 462 0.48 -15.17 -18.23
CA ASN A 462 1.01 -13.82 -18.40
C ASN A 462 2.52 -13.92 -18.60
N ALA A 463 3.00 -13.60 -19.79
CA ALA A 463 4.39 -13.75 -20.17
C ALA A 463 4.82 -12.78 -21.27
N ASP A 464 6.09 -12.41 -21.25
CA ASP A 464 6.75 -11.73 -22.37
C ASP A 464 7.75 -12.69 -23.02
N ALA A 465 7.41 -13.19 -24.21
CA ALA A 465 8.30 -14.02 -25.03
C ALA A 465 8.60 -13.37 -26.38
N ALA A 466 8.45 -12.05 -26.52
CA ALA A 466 8.70 -11.35 -27.79
C ALA A 466 10.16 -11.49 -28.28
N GLY A 467 11.11 -11.71 -27.36
CA GLY A 467 12.53 -11.96 -27.67
C GLY A 467 12.87 -13.42 -27.98
N GLY A 468 11.92 -14.35 -27.86
CA GLY A 468 12.21 -15.78 -27.92
C GLY A 468 10.96 -16.65 -27.96
N GLN A 469 10.82 -17.54 -26.99
CA GLN A 469 9.68 -18.45 -26.92
C GLN A 469 9.42 -18.96 -25.50
N LEU A 470 8.15 -19.24 -25.21
CA LEU A 470 7.72 -19.95 -24.02
C LEU A 470 6.80 -21.12 -24.40
N HIS A 471 7.05 -22.29 -23.81
CA HIS A 471 6.19 -23.47 -23.94
C HIS A 471 5.73 -23.94 -22.56
N VAL A 472 4.61 -24.66 -22.51
CA VAL A 472 4.08 -25.26 -21.30
C VAL A 472 3.86 -26.75 -21.52
N GLU A 473 4.30 -27.54 -20.56
CA GLU A 473 4.06 -28.98 -20.49
C GLU A 473 3.19 -29.29 -19.26
N LEU A 474 2.20 -30.19 -19.44
CA LEU A 474 1.32 -30.65 -18.37
C LEU A 474 1.73 -32.04 -17.91
N CYS A 475 2.03 -32.16 -16.62
CA CYS A 475 2.50 -33.38 -16.00
C CYS A 475 1.50 -33.90 -14.97
N ARG A 476 1.50 -35.21 -14.76
CA ARG A 476 0.93 -35.86 -13.58
C ARG A 476 1.72 -35.44 -12.32
N PRO A 477 1.16 -35.63 -11.11
CA PRO A 477 1.86 -35.32 -9.86
C PRO A 477 3.17 -36.10 -9.65
N ASP A 478 3.35 -37.23 -10.35
CA ASP A 478 4.59 -38.03 -10.33
C ASP A 478 5.65 -37.55 -11.35
N GLY A 479 5.38 -36.45 -12.05
CA GLY A 479 6.28 -35.83 -13.03
C GLY A 479 6.22 -36.46 -14.43
N ARG A 480 5.34 -37.45 -14.68
CA ARG A 480 5.14 -38.00 -16.03
C ARG A 480 4.27 -37.06 -16.86
N VAL A 481 4.70 -36.79 -18.09
CA VAL A 481 3.96 -35.95 -19.04
C VAL A 481 2.62 -36.60 -19.38
N LEU A 482 1.55 -35.79 -19.47
CA LEU A 482 0.25 -36.24 -19.97
C LEU A 482 0.29 -36.36 -21.50
N ASP A 483 -0.28 -37.45 -22.02
CA ASP A 483 -0.32 -37.70 -23.46
C ASP A 483 -0.99 -36.52 -24.19
N GLY A 484 -0.26 -35.89 -25.11
CA GLY A 484 -0.72 -34.71 -25.85
C GLY A 484 -0.42 -33.35 -25.24
N PHE A 485 0.19 -33.32 -24.07
CA PHE A 485 0.54 -32.10 -23.35
C PHE A 485 2.05 -31.95 -23.17
N ALA A 486 2.84 -32.62 -24.00
CA ALA A 486 4.28 -32.48 -23.99
C ALA A 486 4.70 -31.11 -24.50
N ARG A 487 5.91 -30.67 -24.14
CA ARG A 487 6.52 -29.44 -24.70
C ARG A 487 6.44 -29.38 -26.23
N ALA A 488 6.67 -30.50 -26.92
CA ALA A 488 6.65 -30.57 -28.39
C ALA A 488 5.25 -30.42 -29.00
N ASP A 489 4.20 -30.69 -28.20
CA ASP A 489 2.81 -30.52 -28.61
C ASP A 489 2.31 -29.10 -28.32
N CYS A 490 3.01 -28.33 -27.48
CA CYS A 490 2.62 -26.96 -27.13
C CYS A 490 2.91 -26.01 -28.30
N ILE A 491 1.90 -25.20 -28.68
CA ILE A 491 2.09 -24.09 -29.62
C ILE A 491 2.77 -22.96 -28.83
N PRO A 492 4.00 -22.52 -29.17
CA PRO A 492 4.73 -21.56 -28.35
C PRO A 492 4.10 -20.17 -28.33
N LEU A 493 4.26 -19.48 -27.19
CA LEU A 493 4.18 -18.01 -27.14
C LEU A 493 5.47 -17.42 -27.69
N GLN A 494 5.36 -16.42 -28.56
CA GLN A 494 6.51 -15.67 -29.13
C GLN A 494 6.25 -14.15 -29.14
N THR A 495 5.32 -13.70 -28.31
CA THR A 495 4.88 -12.30 -28.18
C THR A 495 4.87 -11.89 -26.72
N ASP A 496 4.64 -10.60 -26.47
CA ASP A 496 4.27 -10.11 -25.16
C ASP A 496 2.75 -10.19 -25.00
N ASP A 497 2.25 -10.96 -24.03
CA ASP A 497 0.82 -11.22 -23.84
C ASP A 497 0.46 -11.39 -22.36
N LEU A 498 -0.59 -10.69 -21.92
CA LEU A 498 -1.12 -10.77 -20.55
C LEU A 498 -2.01 -11.99 -20.34
N HIS A 499 -2.66 -12.48 -21.39
CA HIS A 499 -3.72 -13.49 -21.33
C HIS A 499 -3.47 -14.59 -22.35
N TRP A 500 -2.21 -15.00 -22.55
CA TRP A 500 -1.89 -16.03 -23.53
C TRP A 500 -2.56 -17.34 -23.14
N GLN A 501 -3.59 -17.72 -23.90
CA GLN A 501 -4.26 -18.99 -23.74
C GLN A 501 -3.38 -20.10 -24.29
N VAL A 502 -2.87 -20.94 -23.39
CA VAL A 502 -2.01 -22.06 -23.74
C VAL A 502 -2.78 -23.05 -24.60
N ARG A 503 -2.19 -23.42 -25.74
CA ARG A 503 -2.75 -24.43 -26.66
C ARG A 503 -1.72 -25.50 -26.94
N TRP A 504 -2.19 -26.73 -26.97
CA TRP A 504 -1.45 -27.87 -27.50
C TRP A 504 -2.07 -28.26 -28.84
N GLN A 505 -1.33 -29.02 -29.65
CA GLN A 505 -1.82 -29.55 -30.93
C GLN A 505 -3.07 -30.43 -30.75
N ILE A 506 -3.29 -30.94 -29.53
CA ILE A 506 -4.52 -31.61 -29.10
C ILE A 506 -5.39 -30.61 -28.34
N GLN A 507 -6.69 -30.55 -28.69
CA GLN A 507 -7.49 -29.33 -28.57
C GLN A 507 -8.08 -28.99 -27.19
N GLU A 508 -8.23 -29.94 -26.27
CA GLU A 508 -8.98 -29.68 -25.03
C GLU A 508 -8.17 -30.03 -23.79
N LEU A 509 -8.09 -29.07 -22.86
CA LEU A 509 -7.43 -29.19 -21.56
C LEU A 509 -8.18 -30.26 -20.74
N PRO A 510 -7.55 -31.40 -20.46
CA PRO A 510 -8.25 -32.51 -19.88
C PRO A 510 -8.01 -32.44 -18.37
N ILE A 511 -9.06 -32.79 -17.63
CA ILE A 511 -9.02 -33.53 -16.36
C ILE A 511 -9.23 -32.71 -15.08
N GLU A 512 -10.14 -33.26 -14.28
CA GLU A 512 -10.30 -33.04 -12.85
C GLU A 512 -9.17 -33.73 -12.07
N GLY A 513 -8.57 -33.07 -11.08
CA GLY A 513 -7.54 -33.68 -10.23
C GLY A 513 -6.29 -32.82 -10.11
N SER A 514 -5.16 -33.44 -9.76
CA SER A 514 -3.90 -32.70 -9.54
C SER A 514 -2.95 -32.81 -10.73
N VAL A 515 -2.34 -31.69 -11.11
CA VAL A 515 -1.37 -31.59 -12.22
C VAL A 515 -0.14 -30.79 -11.80
N GLN A 516 0.97 -30.98 -12.48
CA GLN A 516 2.15 -30.12 -12.40
C GLN A 516 2.30 -29.37 -13.73
N LEU A 517 2.59 -28.07 -13.68
CA LEU A 517 2.95 -27.27 -14.86
C LEU A 517 4.47 -27.22 -14.96
N ARG A 518 5.01 -27.42 -16.18
CA ARG A 518 6.41 -27.11 -16.51
C ARG A 518 6.46 -26.05 -17.58
N PHE A 519 7.05 -24.91 -17.25
CA PHE A 519 7.29 -23.82 -18.16
C PHE A 519 8.71 -23.94 -18.70
N TYR A 520 8.85 -23.93 -20.02
CA TYR A 520 10.14 -23.89 -20.71
C TYR A 520 10.33 -22.52 -21.34
N LEU A 521 11.33 -21.80 -20.88
CA LEU A 521 11.60 -20.42 -21.26
C LEU A 521 12.86 -20.36 -22.13
N ASN A 522 12.87 -19.48 -23.12
CA ASN A 522 14.09 -19.09 -23.82
C ASN A 522 13.99 -17.63 -24.28
N ARG A 523 14.84 -16.75 -23.73
CA ARG A 523 14.77 -15.29 -23.94
C ARG A 523 13.36 -14.74 -23.71
N SER A 524 12.79 -15.10 -22.56
CA SER A 524 11.40 -14.82 -22.20
C SER A 524 11.24 -14.62 -20.69
N LYS A 525 10.11 -14.04 -20.28
CA LYS A 525 9.73 -13.73 -18.91
C LYS A 525 8.36 -14.32 -18.60
N LEU A 526 8.23 -14.99 -17.46
CA LEU A 526 6.97 -15.52 -16.95
C LEU A 526 6.57 -14.75 -15.69
N TYR A 527 5.31 -14.28 -15.63
CA TYR A 527 4.82 -13.44 -14.51
C TYR A 527 3.81 -14.17 -13.64
N SER A 528 2.76 -14.71 -14.26
CA SER A 528 1.66 -15.41 -13.57
C SER A 528 0.99 -16.42 -14.49
N PHE A 529 0.15 -17.27 -13.91
CA PHE A 529 -0.77 -18.12 -14.67
C PHE A 529 -2.13 -18.19 -13.98
N THR A 530 -3.19 -18.46 -14.74
CA THR A 530 -4.57 -18.51 -14.26
C THR A 530 -5.31 -19.65 -14.93
N PHE A 531 -6.02 -20.47 -14.16
CA PHE A 531 -6.98 -21.43 -14.72
C PHE A 531 -8.35 -20.77 -14.92
N ARG A 532 -8.95 -20.93 -16.11
CA ARG A 532 -10.25 -20.36 -16.49
C ARG A 532 -11.29 -21.46 -16.72
N SER A 533 -12.55 -21.14 -16.44
CA SER A 533 -13.74 -21.99 -16.68
C SER A 533 -14.34 -21.85 -18.06
#